data_AF-A0A251SRA3-F1
#
_entry.id   AF-A0A251SRA3-F1
#
_cell.length_a   1.000
_cell.length_b   1.000
_cell.length_c   1.000
_cell.angle_alpha   90.00
_cell.angle_beta   90.00
_cell.angle_gamma   90.00
#
_symmetry.space_group_name_H-M   'P 1'
#
loop_
_entity.id
_entity.type
_entity.pdbx_description
1 polymer ?
#
loop_
_entity_poly.entity_id
_entity_poly.type
_entity_poly.pdbx_seq_one_letter_code
_entity_poly.pdbx_strand_id
1 'polypeptide(L)'
;MGASSSKLTRNGPGLGDIPENCVACVFMYLTPPEICNLARLNRAFRGAASSDTIWESKLPHNYQHLLHLMPPERYQHLCKKDIYALLSRPVPFDDGNKEVWLDMVTGRVCVSISAKAMSITGIDDRRYWNWIPTEESRFNIAAYLQHIWWFEVDGFVNFPFPADIYTL
;
A
#
# COMPACT_ATOMS: atom_id res chain seq x y z
N MET A 1 -52.15 -20.16 23.79
CA MET A 1 -51.77 -19.08 24.72
C MET A 1 -50.35 -19.34 25.18
N GLY A 2 -49.36 -18.47 25.10
CA GLY A 2 -49.16 -17.21 24.40
C GLY A 2 -47.64 -17.03 24.32
N ALA A 3 -47.13 -16.69 23.14
CA ALA A 3 -45.72 -16.38 22.95
C ALA A 3 -45.46 -14.96 23.49
N SER A 4 -44.69 -14.87 24.57
CA SER A 4 -44.14 -13.58 25.02
C SER A 4 -42.95 -13.23 24.14
N SER A 5 -43.22 -12.50 23.07
CA SER A 5 -42.19 -11.76 22.32
C SER A 5 -41.78 -10.56 23.18
N SER A 6 -40.63 -10.67 23.84
CA SER A 6 -39.99 -9.54 24.50
C SER A 6 -39.56 -8.54 23.43
N LYS A 7 -40.39 -7.51 23.23
CA LYS A 7 -39.99 -6.27 22.55
C LYS A 7 -38.84 -5.67 23.35
N LEU A 8 -37.60 -5.83 22.88
CA LEU A 8 -36.51 -4.97 23.30
C LEU A 8 -36.88 -3.54 22.89
N THR A 9 -37.21 -2.73 23.88
CA THR A 9 -37.29 -1.28 23.76
C THR A 9 -35.90 -0.76 23.36
N ARG A 10 -35.75 -0.35 22.10
CA ARG A 10 -34.52 0.28 21.60
C ARG A 10 -34.49 1.72 22.16
N ASN A 11 -33.94 1.87 23.36
CA ASN A 11 -33.78 3.18 24.00
C ASN A 11 -32.63 3.95 23.32
N GLY A 12 -32.98 4.96 22.52
CA GLY A 12 -32.06 5.98 21.98
C GLY A 12 -31.56 5.74 20.54
N PRO A 13 -31.14 6.81 19.84
CA PRO A 13 -30.47 6.69 18.55
C PRO A 13 -29.16 5.90 18.71
N GLY A 14 -28.94 4.94 17.83
CA GLY A 14 -27.74 4.12 17.79
C GLY A 14 -26.75 4.61 16.73
N LEU A 15 -25.54 4.03 16.71
CA LEU A 15 -24.50 4.36 15.72
C LEU A 15 -24.95 4.18 14.26
N GLY A 16 -25.91 3.29 14.02
CA GLY A 16 -26.49 3.07 12.69
C GLY A 16 -27.46 4.17 12.22
N ASP A 17 -27.86 5.08 13.09
CA ASP A 17 -28.73 6.22 12.76
C ASP A 17 -27.92 7.48 12.38
N ILE A 18 -26.58 7.42 12.45
CA ILE A 18 -25.69 8.53 12.06
C ILE A 18 -25.66 8.62 10.51
N PRO A 19 -25.90 9.80 9.93
CA PRO A 19 -25.77 10.02 8.49
C PRO A 19 -24.36 9.70 7.95
N GLU A 20 -24.28 9.11 6.75
CA GLU A 20 -23.02 8.68 6.15
C GLU A 20 -22.02 9.83 5.95
N ASN A 21 -22.51 11.03 5.63
CA ASN A 21 -21.68 12.22 5.48
C ASN A 21 -21.00 12.62 6.80
N CYS A 22 -21.69 12.48 7.93
CA CYS A 22 -21.10 12.74 9.25
C CYS A 22 -20.00 11.71 9.58
N VAL A 23 -20.22 10.44 9.24
CA VAL A 23 -19.22 9.38 9.42
C VAL A 23 -18.01 9.60 8.50
N ALA A 24 -18.24 10.02 7.25
CA ALA A 24 -17.18 10.33 6.31
C ALA A 24 -16.24 11.43 6.82
N CYS A 25 -16.78 12.48 7.46
CA CYS A 25 -15.97 13.52 8.10
C CYS A 25 -15.01 12.96 9.16
N VAL A 26 -15.43 11.95 9.94
CA VAL A 26 -14.56 11.30 10.92
C VAL A 26 -13.50 10.44 10.22
N PHE A 27 -13.88 9.68 9.20
CA PHE A 27 -12.98 8.79 8.46
C PHE A 27 -11.85 9.54 7.75
N MET A 28 -12.04 10.81 7.38
CA MET A 28 -10.96 11.65 6.86
C MET A 28 -9.74 11.71 7.80
N TYR A 29 -9.92 11.55 9.11
CA TYR A 29 -8.85 11.60 10.10
C TYR A 29 -8.35 10.23 10.56
N LEU A 30 -8.91 9.14 10.04
CA LEU A 30 -8.53 7.78 10.41
C LEU A 30 -7.56 7.15 9.40
N THR A 31 -6.80 6.16 9.85
CA THR A 31 -5.98 5.33 8.97
C THR A 31 -6.86 4.38 8.15
N PRO A 32 -6.41 3.96 6.95
CA PRO A 32 -7.17 3.02 6.11
C PRO A 32 -7.57 1.71 6.81
N PRO A 33 -6.73 1.08 7.67
CA PRO A 33 -7.15 -0.10 8.44
C PRO A 33 -8.27 0.20 9.44
N GLU A 34 -8.24 1.36 10.12
CA GLU A 34 -9.31 1.78 11.03
C GLU A 34 -10.63 1.98 10.29
N ILE A 35 -10.60 2.64 9.12
CA ILE A 35 -11.77 2.82 8.25
C ILE A 35 -12.37 1.45 7.88
N CYS A 36 -11.52 0.51 7.42
CA CYS A 36 -11.94 -0.84 7.05
C CYS A 36 -12.54 -1.63 8.24
N ASN A 37 -11.97 -1.48 9.44
CA ASN A 37 -12.50 -2.10 10.65
C ASN A 37 -13.85 -1.51 11.05
N LEU A 38 -13.99 -0.19 11.01
CA LEU A 38 -15.22 0.52 11.34
C LEU A 38 -16.35 0.24 10.32
N ALA A 39 -16.00 0.06 9.04
CA ALA A 39 -16.95 -0.32 7.99
C ALA A 39 -17.70 -1.64 8.27
N ARG A 40 -17.18 -2.50 9.14
CA ARG A 40 -17.78 -3.79 9.50
C ARG A 40 -18.88 -3.65 10.56
N LEU A 41 -18.97 -2.52 11.26
CA LEU A 41 -19.84 -2.36 12.42
C LEU A 41 -21.31 -2.15 12.05
N ASN A 42 -21.61 -1.35 11.02
CA ASN A 42 -22.98 -1.08 10.60
C ASN A 42 -23.05 -0.58 9.14
N ARG A 43 -24.28 -0.43 8.62
CA ARG A 43 -24.52 -0.02 7.22
C ARG A 43 -24.05 1.41 6.92
N ALA A 44 -24.30 2.36 7.81
CA ALA A 44 -23.88 3.76 7.60
C ALA A 44 -22.35 3.88 7.52
N PHE A 45 -21.64 3.15 8.38
CA PHE A 45 -20.18 3.11 8.37
C PHE A 45 -19.64 2.43 7.12
N ARG A 46 -20.31 1.37 6.65
CA ARG A 46 -19.95 0.70 5.39
C ARG A 46 -20.15 1.61 4.18
N GLY A 47 -21.27 2.33 4.12
CA GLY A 47 -21.57 3.29 3.07
C GLY A 47 -20.51 4.40 3.05
N ALA A 48 -20.28 5.04 4.20
CA ALA A 48 -19.25 6.06 4.35
C ALA A 48 -17.86 5.56 3.93
N ALA A 49 -17.43 4.37 4.37
CA ALA A 49 -16.13 3.79 4.04
C ALA A 49 -15.95 3.47 2.55
N SER A 50 -17.01 3.51 1.75
CA SER A 50 -16.97 3.27 0.31
C SER A 50 -16.91 4.57 -0.51
N SER A 51 -16.88 5.74 0.15
CA SER A 51 -16.81 7.04 -0.52
C SER A 51 -15.43 7.30 -1.12
N ASP A 52 -15.40 7.63 -2.41
CA ASP A 52 -14.15 7.97 -3.12
C ASP A 52 -13.44 9.19 -2.53
N THR A 53 -14.18 10.16 -2.00
CA THR A 53 -13.61 11.37 -1.37
C THR A 53 -12.64 11.02 -0.24
N ILE A 54 -12.97 10.00 0.55
CA ILE A 54 -12.13 9.56 1.68
C ILE A 54 -10.84 8.95 1.14
N TRP A 55 -10.96 8.02 0.20
CA TRP A 55 -9.80 7.30 -0.33
C TRP A 55 -8.92 8.17 -1.21
N GLU A 56 -9.48 9.17 -1.89
CA GLU A 56 -8.72 10.20 -2.58
C GLU A 56 -7.86 11.01 -1.61
N SER A 57 -8.34 11.28 -0.39
CA SER A 57 -7.54 11.94 0.66
C SER A 57 -6.44 11.04 1.24
N LYS A 58 -6.50 9.71 1.04
CA LYS A 58 -5.50 8.75 1.51
C LYS A 58 -4.48 8.39 0.44
N LEU A 59 -4.77 8.67 -0.83
CA LEU A 59 -3.86 8.42 -1.94
C LEU A 59 -2.82 9.54 -2.02
N PRO A 60 -1.54 9.22 -2.32
CA PRO A 60 -0.54 10.24 -2.55
C PRO A 60 -0.82 10.99 -3.85
N HIS A 61 -0.43 12.27 -3.93
CA HIS A 61 -0.71 13.10 -5.11
C HIS A 61 -0.21 12.53 -6.44
N ASN A 62 0.86 11.72 -6.41
CA ASN A 62 1.45 11.09 -7.60
C ASN A 62 0.83 9.73 -7.96
N TYR A 63 -0.27 9.29 -7.31
CA TYR A 63 -0.82 7.93 -7.50
C TYR A 63 -1.13 7.60 -8.97
N GLN A 64 -1.47 8.60 -9.79
CA GLN A 64 -1.70 8.41 -11.23
C GLN A 64 -0.43 7.94 -11.95
N HIS A 65 0.73 8.46 -11.57
CA HIS A 65 2.01 7.98 -12.10
C HIS A 65 2.29 6.53 -11.69
N LEU A 66 1.91 6.15 -10.47
CA LEU A 66 2.02 4.77 -10.00
C LEU A 66 1.13 3.82 -10.82
N LEU A 67 -0.07 4.26 -11.19
CA LEU A 67 -0.99 3.49 -12.02
C LEU A 67 -0.41 3.25 -13.43
N HIS A 68 0.32 4.22 -13.99
CA HIS A 68 0.98 4.07 -15.29
C HIS A 68 2.11 3.03 -15.33
N LEU A 69 2.55 2.52 -14.18
CA LEU A 69 3.48 1.38 -14.10
C LEU A 69 2.79 0.04 -14.42
N MET A 70 1.46 0.01 -14.52
CA MET A 70 0.67 -1.18 -14.79
C MET A 70 -0.21 -1.01 -16.05
N PRO A 71 -0.62 -2.13 -16.68
CA PRO A 71 -1.59 -2.09 -17.77
C PRO A 71 -2.92 -1.42 -17.36
N PRO A 72 -3.50 -0.53 -18.20
CA PRO A 72 -4.74 0.20 -17.90
C PRO A 72 -5.93 -0.67 -17.48
N GLU A 73 -6.00 -1.90 -18.02
CA GLU A 73 -7.07 -2.86 -17.74
C GLU A 73 -7.14 -3.23 -16.26
N ARG A 74 -6.03 -3.06 -15.51
CA ARG A 74 -5.98 -3.32 -14.07
C ARG A 74 -6.69 -2.26 -13.23
N TYR A 75 -6.83 -1.03 -13.71
CA TYR A 75 -7.30 0.09 -12.87
C TYR A 75 -8.43 0.96 -13.47
N GLN A 76 -8.71 0.87 -14.77
CA GLN A 76 -9.64 1.75 -15.48
C GLN A 76 -11.11 1.76 -14.97
N HIS A 77 -11.49 0.78 -14.15
CA HIS A 77 -12.85 0.65 -13.59
C HIS A 77 -12.86 0.54 -12.06
N LEU A 78 -11.75 0.84 -11.41
CA LEU A 78 -11.63 0.76 -9.96
C LEU A 78 -12.07 2.07 -9.30
N CYS A 79 -12.79 1.96 -8.19
CA CYS A 79 -13.02 3.08 -7.29
C CYS A 79 -11.73 3.44 -6.55
N LYS A 80 -11.66 4.61 -5.90
CA LYS A 80 -10.44 5.08 -5.20
C LYS A 80 -10.01 4.12 -4.10
N LYS A 81 -10.96 3.49 -3.42
CA LYS A 81 -10.70 2.44 -2.43
C LYS A 81 -9.95 1.26 -3.03
N ASP A 82 -10.41 0.79 -4.19
CA ASP A 82 -9.80 -0.35 -4.87
C ASP A 82 -8.46 0.03 -5.49
N ILE A 83 -8.30 1.27 -5.96
CA ILE A 83 -7.01 1.83 -6.39
C ILE A 83 -6.02 1.84 -5.22
N TYR A 84 -6.43 2.30 -4.03
CA TYR A 84 -5.60 2.27 -2.84
C TYR A 84 -5.17 0.83 -2.52
N ALA A 85 -6.11 -0.10 -2.46
CA ALA A 85 -5.84 -1.51 -2.19
C ALA A 85 -4.92 -2.16 -3.26
N LEU A 86 -5.05 -1.76 -4.53
CA LEU A 86 -4.19 -2.20 -5.63
C LEU A 86 -2.77 -1.69 -5.43
N LEU A 87 -2.60 -0.40 -5.16
CA LEU A 87 -1.29 0.25 -4.99
C LEU A 87 -0.60 -0.13 -3.68
N SER A 88 -1.34 -0.64 -2.69
CA SER A 88 -0.73 -1.23 -1.49
C SER A 88 -0.07 -2.58 -1.72
N ARG A 89 -0.26 -3.20 -2.89
CA ARG A 89 0.49 -4.39 -3.29
C ARG A 89 1.76 -3.96 -4.03
N PRO A 90 2.86 -4.74 -3.94
CA PRO A 90 4.07 -4.47 -4.71
C PRO A 90 3.78 -4.39 -6.21
N VAL A 91 4.18 -3.27 -6.82
CA VAL A 91 4.13 -3.02 -8.25
C VAL A 91 5.56 -3.02 -8.78
N PRO A 92 5.98 -4.03 -9.56
CA PRO A 92 7.31 -4.06 -10.14
C PRO A 92 7.44 -3.01 -11.24
N PHE A 93 8.62 -2.42 -11.34
CA PHE A 93 9.06 -1.56 -12.43
C PHE A 93 10.56 -1.81 -12.69
N ASP A 94 11.14 -1.17 -13.72
CA ASP A 94 12.56 -1.32 -14.05
C ASP A 94 12.96 -2.80 -14.25
N ASP A 95 12.28 -3.47 -15.17
CA ASP A 95 12.44 -4.91 -15.45
C ASP A 95 12.28 -5.82 -14.22
N GLY A 96 11.51 -5.36 -13.23
CA GLY A 96 11.26 -6.09 -11.98
C GLY A 96 12.41 -6.01 -10.97
N ASN A 97 13.41 -5.17 -11.20
CA ASN A 97 14.51 -4.96 -10.26
C ASN A 97 14.19 -3.89 -9.21
N LYS A 98 13.06 -3.19 -9.35
CA LYS A 98 12.52 -2.25 -8.38
C LYS A 98 11.03 -2.51 -8.18
N GLU A 99 10.54 -2.25 -6.97
CA GLU A 99 9.11 -2.36 -6.64
C GLU A 99 8.65 -1.11 -5.90
N VAL A 100 7.42 -0.69 -6.15
CA VAL A 100 6.76 0.39 -5.42
C VAL A 100 5.44 -0.09 -4.83
N TRP A 101 5.08 0.39 -3.64
CA TRP A 101 3.76 0.17 -3.04
C TRP A 101 3.39 1.32 -2.09
N LEU A 102 2.15 1.34 -1.63
CA LEU A 102 1.70 2.21 -0.54
C LEU A 102 1.76 1.46 0.78
N ASP A 103 2.35 2.07 1.80
CA ASP A 103 2.19 1.61 3.18
C ASP A 103 0.71 1.62 3.56
N MET A 104 0.20 0.47 4.00
CA MET A 104 -1.23 0.26 4.23
C MET A 104 -1.82 1.18 5.29
N VAL A 105 -1.01 1.63 6.26
CA VAL A 105 -1.45 2.44 7.41
C VAL A 105 -1.36 3.92 7.10
N THR A 106 -0.25 4.36 6.50
CA THR A 106 0.07 5.77 6.30
C THR A 106 -0.27 6.29 4.90
N GLY A 107 -0.47 5.41 3.92
CA GLY A 107 -0.68 5.78 2.51
C GLY A 107 0.56 6.35 1.82
N ARG A 108 1.72 6.30 2.49
CA ARG A 108 2.98 6.80 1.95
C ARG A 108 3.56 5.85 0.91
N VAL A 109 4.29 6.41 -0.04
CA VAL A 109 4.96 5.65 -1.09
C VAL A 109 6.22 4.99 -0.52
N CYS A 110 6.31 3.67 -0.70
CA CYS A 110 7.46 2.85 -0.35
C CYS A 110 8.08 2.29 -1.63
N VAL A 111 9.41 2.25 -1.69
CA VAL A 111 10.16 1.67 -2.81
C VAL A 111 11.17 0.67 -2.27
N SER A 112 11.34 -0.44 -2.99
CA SER A 112 12.43 -1.40 -2.78
C SER A 112 13.23 -1.54 -4.05
N ILE A 113 14.55 -1.68 -3.91
CA ILE A 113 15.51 -1.75 -5.01
C ILE A 113 16.33 -3.02 -4.80
N SER A 114 16.37 -3.87 -5.81
CA SER A 114 17.15 -5.10 -5.76
C SER A 114 18.64 -4.81 -5.93
N ALA A 115 19.48 -5.72 -5.44
CA ALA A 115 20.92 -5.67 -5.70
C ALA A 115 21.27 -5.66 -7.21
N LYS A 116 20.37 -6.17 -8.09
CA LYS A 116 20.55 -6.12 -9.55
C LYS A 116 20.40 -4.72 -10.14
N ALA A 117 19.68 -3.83 -9.45
CA ALA A 117 19.53 -2.43 -9.85
C ALA A 117 20.62 -1.52 -9.24
N MET A 118 21.58 -2.08 -8.51
CA MET A 118 22.65 -1.34 -7.85
C MET A 118 23.99 -1.53 -8.58
N SER A 119 24.84 -0.52 -8.50
CA SER A 119 26.25 -0.61 -8.88
C SER A 119 27.03 -1.13 -7.67
N ILE A 120 27.49 -2.38 -7.73
CA ILE A 120 28.20 -3.04 -6.62
C ILE A 120 29.63 -3.37 -7.07
N THR A 121 30.62 -3.08 -6.22
CA THR A 121 32.04 -3.31 -6.53
C THR A 121 32.31 -4.75 -7.00
N GLY A 122 32.69 -4.88 -8.27
CA GLY A 122 33.10 -6.16 -8.86
C GLY A 122 31.99 -7.21 -8.93
N ILE A 123 30.71 -6.83 -8.93
CA ILE A 123 29.55 -7.75 -8.90
C ILE A 123 29.56 -8.82 -10.01
N ASP A 124 30.21 -8.52 -11.13
CA ASP A 124 30.36 -9.44 -12.26
C ASP A 124 31.46 -10.50 -12.05
N ASP A 125 32.34 -10.32 -11.06
CA ASP A 125 33.42 -11.24 -10.74
C ASP A 125 32.92 -12.41 -9.90
N ARG A 126 32.64 -13.53 -10.58
CA ARG A 126 32.18 -14.79 -9.98
C ARG A 126 33.16 -15.42 -9.00
N ARG A 127 34.41 -14.94 -8.92
CA ARG A 127 35.37 -15.37 -7.87
C ARG A 127 34.99 -14.85 -6.50
N TYR A 128 34.29 -13.71 -6.45
CA TYR A 128 33.91 -13.04 -5.20
C TYR A 128 32.41 -13.03 -4.98
N TRP A 129 31.62 -12.98 -6.05
CA TRP A 129 30.17 -12.82 -6.00
C TRP A 129 29.42 -14.02 -6.55
N ASN A 130 28.31 -14.38 -5.89
CA ASN A 130 27.35 -15.35 -6.41
C ASN A 130 25.93 -14.81 -6.29
N TRP A 131 25.11 -15.05 -7.30
CA TRP A 131 23.68 -14.79 -7.23
C TRP A 131 22.98 -16.02 -6.68
N ILE A 132 22.38 -15.91 -5.50
CA ILE A 132 21.68 -17.00 -4.84
C ILE A 132 20.17 -16.75 -4.90
N PRO A 133 19.36 -17.72 -5.39
CA PRO A 133 17.92 -17.67 -5.19
C PRO A 133 17.60 -17.73 -3.69
N THR A 134 16.72 -16.85 -3.22
CA THR A 134 16.31 -16.81 -1.82
C THR A 134 14.94 -16.21 -1.65
N GLU A 135 14.10 -16.81 -0.81
CA GLU A 135 12.79 -16.27 -0.43
C GLU A 135 12.90 -15.13 0.60
N GLU A 136 14.09 -14.90 1.16
CA GLU A 136 14.35 -13.82 2.11
C GLU A 136 14.42 -12.43 1.43
N SER A 137 14.55 -12.41 0.10
CA SER A 137 14.54 -11.19 -0.71
C SER A 137 13.21 -11.06 -1.43
N ARG A 138 12.64 -9.84 -1.48
CA ARG A 138 11.42 -9.56 -2.27
C ARG A 138 11.59 -9.87 -3.76
N PHE A 139 12.84 -9.86 -4.23
CA PHE A 139 13.21 -10.12 -5.63
C PHE A 139 13.60 -11.57 -5.89
N ASN A 140 13.41 -12.46 -4.91
CA ASN A 140 13.75 -13.89 -4.96
C ASN A 140 15.23 -14.19 -5.26
N ILE A 141 16.11 -13.20 -5.12
CA ILE A 141 17.53 -13.31 -5.40
C ILE A 141 18.33 -12.37 -4.49
N ALA A 142 19.52 -12.81 -4.09
CA ALA A 142 20.49 -12.01 -3.35
C ALA A 142 21.88 -12.11 -3.97
N ALA A 143 22.64 -11.02 -3.86
CA ALA A 143 24.07 -10.99 -4.17
C ALA A 143 24.85 -11.44 -2.94
N TYR A 144 25.49 -12.59 -3.03
CA TYR A 144 26.29 -13.17 -1.95
C TYR A 144 27.78 -12.90 -2.18
N LEU A 145 28.41 -12.21 -1.23
CA LEU A 145 29.83 -11.89 -1.23
C LEU A 145 30.63 -12.91 -0.42
N GLN A 146 31.61 -13.55 -1.04
CA GLN A 146 32.52 -14.47 -0.36
C GLN A 146 33.66 -13.72 0.37
N HIS A 147 34.38 -12.86 -0.35
CA HIS A 147 35.53 -12.12 0.18
C HIS A 147 35.86 -10.93 -0.72
N ILE A 148 36.12 -9.75 -0.17
CA ILE A 148 36.63 -8.58 -0.90
C ILE A 148 37.41 -7.67 0.04
N TRP A 149 38.37 -6.91 -0.50
CA TRP A 149 39.20 -5.98 0.27
C TRP A 149 38.59 -4.57 0.39
N TRP A 150 37.69 -4.21 -0.53
CA TRP A 150 36.95 -2.95 -0.55
C TRP A 150 35.54 -3.20 -1.06
N PHE A 151 34.54 -2.68 -0.36
CA PHE A 151 33.13 -2.90 -0.70
C PHE A 151 32.39 -1.56 -0.76
N GLU A 152 31.79 -1.28 -1.91
CA GLU A 152 31.01 -0.08 -2.17
C GLU A 152 29.75 -0.48 -2.95
N VAL A 153 28.65 0.18 -2.61
CA VAL A 153 27.35 0.02 -3.26
C VAL A 153 26.83 1.41 -3.56
N ASP A 154 26.59 1.67 -4.83
CA ASP A 154 26.01 2.91 -5.33
C ASP A 154 24.74 2.59 -6.11
N GLY A 155 23.85 3.57 -6.26
CA GLY A 155 22.59 3.40 -6.94
C GLY A 155 21.94 4.73 -7.26
N PHE A 156 21.13 4.72 -8.32
CA PHE A 156 20.36 5.88 -8.72
C PHE A 156 18.89 5.51 -8.86
N VAL A 157 18.02 6.36 -8.31
CA VAL A 157 16.57 6.21 -8.39
C VAL A 157 16.00 7.44 -9.07
N ASN A 158 15.48 7.27 -10.27
CA ASN A 158 14.66 8.26 -10.93
C ASN A 158 13.20 7.88 -10.76
N PHE A 159 12.51 8.55 -9.84
CA PHE A 159 11.13 8.24 -9.51
C PHE A 159 10.42 9.51 -9.03
N PRO A 160 9.16 9.77 -9.44
CA PRO A 160 8.45 10.98 -9.07
C PRO A 160 7.87 10.85 -7.65
N PHE A 161 8.76 10.86 -6.67
CA PHE A 161 8.43 10.88 -5.26
C PHE A 161 7.61 12.12 -4.90
N PRO A 162 6.49 11.98 -4.16
CA PRO A 162 5.85 13.12 -3.52
C PRO A 162 6.83 13.87 -2.62
N ALA A 163 6.64 15.17 -2.43
CA ALA A 163 7.45 15.90 -1.46
C ALA A 163 7.15 15.40 -0.04
N ASP A 164 8.12 14.74 0.60
CA ASP A 164 8.07 14.26 1.98
C ASP A 164 9.49 13.96 2.49
N ILE A 165 9.61 13.59 3.76
CA ILE A 165 10.83 13.07 4.36
C ILE A 165 10.88 11.56 4.14
N TYR A 166 11.92 11.12 3.44
CA TYR A 166 12.16 9.71 3.16
C TYR A 166 13.18 9.12 4.14
N THR A 167 12.88 7.92 4.60
CA THR A 167 13.76 7.11 5.45
C THR A 167 14.20 5.89 4.67
N LEU A 168 15.44 5.45 4.89
CA LEU A 168 15.98 4.18 4.39
C LEU A 168 15.59 3.02 5.29
#